data_AF-A0A963B3F2-F1
#
_entry.id   AF-A0A963B3F2-F1
#
_cell.length_a   1.000
_cell.length_b   1.000
_cell.length_c   1.000
_cell.angle_alpha   90.00
_cell.angle_beta   90.00
_cell.angle_gamma   90.00
#
_symmetry.space_group_name_H-M   'P 1'
#
loop_
_entity.id
_entity.type
_entity.pdbx_description
1 polymer ?
#
loop_
_entity_poly.entity_id
_entity_poly.type
_entity_poly.pdbx_seq_one_letter_code
_entity_poly.pdbx_strand_id
1 'polypeptide(L)'
;MAAAILIGLSSASNVSAADPGMEELKKVLQGQIELMKPELQEKVKGLSVDTKMSLMAILAMHNRYSQTVTMRQVMTEVLSDFQSILAGIMTDNPEQTADSARRLANHRIPVGGLLPYLGLDNISDERLAVLDGFNTSVEGNALKLAAAAEAGDMATAASLVGPISSGCVACHGVFRTQPGVSDLLR
;
A
#
# COMPACT_ATOMS: atom_id res chain seq x y z
N MET A 1 -53.44 -0.36 -46.62
CA MET A 1 -52.72 -1.48 -45.96
C MET A 1 -51.74 -0.83 -44.98
N ALA A 2 -52.06 -0.76 -43.69
CA ALA A 2 -51.70 -1.74 -42.64
C ALA A 2 -50.15 -1.85 -42.50
N ALA A 3 -49.49 -1.68 -41.35
CA ALA A 3 -49.89 -1.89 -39.96
C ALA A 3 -48.98 -1.09 -39.00
N ALA A 4 -49.48 -0.86 -37.78
CA ALA A 4 -48.78 -0.30 -36.64
C ALA A 4 -47.92 -1.37 -35.92
N ILE A 5 -46.79 -0.99 -35.30
CA ILE A 5 -46.18 -1.71 -34.17
C ILE A 5 -45.61 -0.70 -33.15
N LEU A 6 -46.20 -0.70 -31.96
CA LEU A 6 -45.64 -0.22 -30.70
C LEU A 6 -44.61 -1.23 -30.18
N ILE A 7 -43.44 -0.77 -29.72
CA ILE A 7 -42.65 -1.48 -28.70
C ILE A 7 -42.09 -0.45 -27.71
N GLY A 8 -42.65 -0.44 -26.50
CA GLY A 8 -41.98 0.05 -25.30
C GLY A 8 -41.17 -1.05 -24.62
N LEU A 9 -40.76 -0.77 -23.39
CA LEU A 9 -39.93 -1.57 -22.47
C LEU A 9 -38.42 -1.49 -22.76
N SER A 10 -37.54 -1.39 -21.77
CA SER A 10 -37.64 -1.21 -20.32
C SER A 10 -36.24 -0.91 -19.84
N SER A 11 -36.14 -0.13 -18.77
CA SER A 11 -34.93 0.05 -17.98
C SER A 11 -34.30 -1.29 -17.61
N ALA A 12 -33.01 -1.47 -17.91
CA ALA A 12 -32.16 -2.39 -17.17
C ALA A 12 -31.14 -1.52 -16.43
N SER A 13 -31.45 -1.27 -15.16
CA SER A 13 -30.51 -0.78 -14.17
C SER A 13 -29.30 -1.71 -14.17
N ASN A 14 -28.12 -1.19 -14.53
CA ASN A 14 -26.87 -1.86 -14.25
C ASN A 14 -26.70 -1.90 -12.73
N VAL A 15 -27.14 -2.99 -12.13
CA VAL A 15 -26.72 -3.39 -10.78
C VAL A 15 -25.22 -3.61 -10.89
N SER A 16 -24.45 -2.67 -10.35
CA SER A 16 -23.01 -2.84 -10.14
C SER A 16 -22.83 -3.99 -9.16
N ALA A 17 -22.57 -5.19 -9.69
CA ALA A 17 -22.03 -6.28 -8.90
C ALA A 17 -20.67 -5.81 -8.39
N ALA A 18 -20.50 -5.73 -7.07
CA ALA A 18 -19.24 -5.36 -6.46
C ALA A 18 -18.10 -6.22 -7.05
N ASP A 19 -17.02 -5.56 -7.48
CA ASP A 19 -15.84 -6.20 -8.04
C ASP A 19 -15.32 -7.29 -7.07
N PRO A 20 -15.10 -8.54 -7.52
CA PRO A 20 -14.55 -9.62 -6.70
C PRO A 20 -13.29 -9.23 -5.90
N GLY A 21 -12.47 -8.31 -6.42
CA GLY A 21 -11.30 -7.80 -5.70
C GLY A 21 -11.64 -6.96 -4.47
N MET A 22 -12.76 -6.23 -4.48
CA MET A 22 -13.18 -5.37 -3.37
C MET A 22 -13.71 -6.16 -2.18
N GLU A 23 -14.39 -7.28 -2.42
CA GLU A 23 -14.87 -8.14 -1.33
C GLU A 23 -13.72 -8.86 -0.62
N GLU A 24 -12.69 -9.28 -1.36
CA GLU A 24 -11.49 -9.85 -0.74
C GLU A 24 -10.74 -8.80 0.09
N LEU A 25 -10.59 -7.58 -0.43
CA LEU A 25 -9.94 -6.50 0.28
C LEU A 25 -10.67 -6.13 1.59
N LYS A 26 -12.01 -6.12 1.57
CA LYS A 26 -12.83 -5.93 2.79
C LYS A 26 -12.59 -7.02 3.81
N LYS A 27 -12.49 -8.29 3.39
CA LYS A 27 -12.19 -9.41 4.31
C LYS A 27 -10.81 -9.27 4.92
N VAL A 28 -9.80 -8.91 4.14
CA VAL A 28 -8.45 -8.65 4.64
C VAL A 28 -8.47 -7.53 5.68
N LEU A 29 -9.10 -6.40 5.37
CA LEU A 29 -9.21 -5.28 6.30
C LEU A 29 -9.96 -5.66 7.59
N GLN A 30 -11.07 -6.39 7.46
CA GLN A 30 -11.84 -6.86 8.60
C GLN A 30 -11.02 -7.79 9.51
N GLY A 31 -10.29 -8.75 8.91
CA GLY A 31 -9.38 -9.63 9.66
C GLY A 31 -8.24 -8.87 10.35
N GLN A 32 -7.71 -7.82 9.72
CA GLN A 32 -6.72 -6.94 10.34
C GLN A 32 -7.32 -6.21 11.55
N ILE A 33 -8.53 -5.66 11.44
CA ILE A 33 -9.22 -4.96 12.53
C ILE A 33 -9.49 -5.90 13.70
N GLU A 34 -9.85 -7.16 13.47
CA GLU A 34 -10.13 -8.14 14.51
C GLU A 34 -8.91 -8.45 15.41
N LEU A 35 -7.70 -8.36 14.84
CA LEU A 35 -6.44 -8.52 15.57
C LEU A 35 -6.07 -7.30 16.43
N MET A 36 -6.70 -6.15 16.21
CA MET A 36 -6.42 -4.92 16.96
C MET A 36 -7.02 -4.95 18.37
N LYS A 37 -6.34 -4.35 19.35
CA LYS A 37 -6.92 -4.10 20.66
C LYS A 37 -8.14 -3.16 20.60
N PRO A 38 -9.09 -3.24 21.55
CA PRO A 38 -10.34 -2.48 21.52
C PRO A 38 -10.17 -0.97 21.30
N GLU A 39 -9.19 -0.36 21.96
CA GLU A 39 -8.88 1.07 21.86
C GLU A 39 -8.47 1.50 20.44
N LEU A 40 -7.74 0.64 19.73
CA LEU A 40 -7.38 0.90 18.33
C LEU A 40 -8.60 0.68 17.41
N GLN A 41 -9.40 -0.36 17.66
CA GLN A 41 -10.62 -0.59 16.88
C GLN A 41 -11.59 0.61 16.96
N GLU A 42 -11.74 1.20 18.14
CA GLU A 42 -12.59 2.38 18.33
C GLU A 42 -12.12 3.57 17.49
N LYS A 43 -10.81 3.87 17.51
CA LYS A 43 -10.22 4.92 16.67
C LYS A 43 -10.40 4.65 15.18
N VAL A 44 -10.16 3.42 14.73
CA VAL A 44 -10.34 3.03 13.31
C VAL A 44 -11.80 3.16 12.87
N LYS A 45 -12.75 2.78 13.73
CA LYS A 45 -14.18 2.98 13.47
C LYS A 45 -14.54 4.46 13.34
N GLY A 46 -13.91 5.32 14.14
CA GLY A 46 -14.10 6.77 14.14
C GLY A 46 -13.53 7.51 12.92
N LEU A 47 -12.67 6.89 12.11
CA LEU A 47 -12.14 7.51 10.90
C LEU A 47 -13.25 7.81 9.88
N SER A 48 -13.07 8.89 9.12
CA SER A 48 -13.93 9.26 8.00
C SER A 48 -13.97 8.17 6.92
N VAL A 49 -14.99 8.23 6.07
CA VAL A 49 -15.10 7.32 4.92
C VAL A 49 -13.94 7.54 3.96
N ASP A 50 -13.56 8.79 3.71
CA ASP A 50 -12.47 9.13 2.78
C ASP A 50 -11.13 8.53 3.23
N THR A 51 -10.79 8.65 4.52
CA THR A 51 -9.58 8.03 5.07
C THR A 51 -9.63 6.51 4.96
N LYS A 52 -10.78 5.87 5.25
CA LYS A 52 -10.92 4.41 5.09
C LYS A 52 -10.73 3.99 3.63
N MET A 53 -11.25 4.77 2.68
CA MET A 53 -11.08 4.49 1.25
C MET A 53 -9.63 4.68 0.78
N SER A 54 -8.93 5.71 1.26
CA SER A 54 -7.48 5.89 1.01
C SER A 54 -6.67 4.71 1.56
N LEU A 55 -6.92 4.27 2.80
CA LEU A 55 -6.28 3.09 3.37
C LEU A 55 -6.56 1.81 2.57
N MET A 56 -7.79 1.64 2.08
CA MET A 56 -8.13 0.53 1.20
C MET A 56 -7.38 0.61 -0.13
N ALA A 57 -7.23 1.80 -0.72
CA ALA A 57 -6.48 1.98 -1.96
C ALA A 57 -5.00 1.61 -1.80
N ILE A 58 -4.36 2.02 -0.70
CA ILE A 58 -2.99 1.61 -0.37
C ILE A 58 -2.91 0.09 -0.21
N LEU A 59 -3.84 -0.51 0.55
CA LEU A 59 -3.87 -1.94 0.78
C LEU A 59 -4.05 -2.74 -0.51
N ALA A 60 -4.85 -2.23 -1.45
CA ALA A 60 -5.13 -2.86 -2.75
C ALA A 60 -3.89 -2.99 -3.65
N MET A 61 -2.86 -2.17 -3.42
CA MET A 61 -1.59 -2.29 -4.16
C MET A 61 -0.77 -3.51 -3.75
N HIS A 62 -1.13 -4.13 -2.63
CA HIS A 62 -0.40 -5.23 -2.03
C HIS A 62 -1.17 -6.54 -2.19
N ASN A 63 -0.45 -7.62 -2.52
CA ASN A 63 -1.03 -8.98 -2.57
C ASN A 63 -0.32 -9.97 -1.63
N ARG A 64 0.62 -9.48 -0.82
CA ARG A 64 1.41 -10.30 0.11
C ARG A 64 1.07 -9.93 1.55
N TYR A 65 0.15 -10.66 2.17
CA TYR A 65 -0.25 -10.44 3.55
C TYR A 65 0.41 -11.47 4.47
N SER A 66 0.96 -11.03 5.60
CA SER A 66 1.56 -11.93 6.58
C SER A 66 0.67 -12.14 7.81
N GLN A 67 0.65 -13.37 8.30
CA GLN A 67 -0.02 -13.73 9.56
C GLN A 67 0.93 -13.74 10.77
N THR A 68 2.24 -13.60 10.54
CA THR A 68 3.27 -13.78 11.60
C THR A 68 4.37 -12.73 11.57
N VAL A 69 4.58 -12.07 10.44
CA VAL A 69 5.69 -11.13 10.24
C VAL A 69 5.28 -9.75 10.74
N THR A 70 6.07 -9.15 11.64
CA THR A 70 5.83 -7.81 12.17
C THR A 70 6.35 -6.73 11.23
N MET A 71 6.00 -5.47 11.50
CA MET A 71 6.52 -4.33 10.73
C MET A 71 8.04 -4.28 10.74
N ARG A 72 8.72 -4.69 11.82
CA ARG A 72 10.20 -4.71 11.87
C ARG A 72 10.78 -5.60 10.77
N GLN A 73 10.22 -6.78 10.60
CA GLN A 73 10.69 -7.75 9.62
C GLN A 73 10.33 -7.30 8.20
N VAL A 74 9.12 -6.77 7.99
CA VAL A 74 8.74 -6.15 6.70
C VAL A 74 9.71 -5.03 6.31
N MET A 75 10.01 -4.11 7.23
CA MET A 75 10.95 -3.02 6.96
C MET A 75 12.39 -3.51 6.73
N THR A 76 12.76 -4.67 7.27
CA THR A 76 14.06 -5.31 6.99
C THR A 76 14.08 -5.89 5.57
N GLU A 77 12.98 -6.48 5.11
CA GLU A 77 12.83 -6.92 3.71
C GLU A 77 12.91 -5.73 2.75
N VAL A 78 12.16 -4.67 3.03
CA VAL A 78 12.18 -3.42 2.25
C VAL A 78 13.58 -2.81 2.19
N LEU A 79 14.32 -2.78 3.32
CA LEU A 79 15.71 -2.31 3.34
C LEU A 79 16.62 -3.19 2.48
N SER A 80 16.47 -4.52 2.55
CA SER A 80 17.25 -5.45 1.73
C SER A 80 17.00 -5.22 0.25
N ASP A 81 15.75 -5.03 -0.17
CA ASP A 81 15.41 -4.73 -1.55
C ASP A 81 15.96 -3.36 -1.98
N PHE A 82 15.89 -2.34 -1.11
CA PHE A 82 16.49 -1.04 -1.39
C PHE A 82 18.01 -1.12 -1.58
N GLN A 83 18.71 -1.88 -0.74
CA GLN A 83 20.15 -2.12 -0.89
C GLN A 83 20.47 -2.89 -2.18
N SER A 84 19.63 -3.84 -2.57
CA SER A 84 19.77 -4.57 -3.84
C SER A 84 19.56 -3.66 -5.06
N ILE A 85 18.63 -2.70 -4.99
CA ILE A 85 18.47 -1.65 -6.02
C ILE A 85 19.78 -0.86 -6.18
N LEU A 86 20.36 -0.39 -5.07
CA LEU A 86 21.61 0.38 -5.11
C LEU A 86 22.77 -0.43 -5.70
N ALA A 87 22.90 -1.70 -5.29
CA ALA A 87 23.90 -2.60 -5.85
C ALA A 87 23.70 -2.76 -7.36
N GLY A 88 22.47 -3.03 -7.80
CA GLY A 88 22.13 -3.17 -9.22
C GLY A 88 22.47 -1.91 -10.04
N ILE A 89 22.16 -0.72 -9.53
CA ILE A 89 22.51 0.55 -10.18
C ILE A 89 24.04 0.72 -10.28
N MET A 90 24.77 0.48 -9.18
CA MET A 90 26.22 0.66 -9.14
C MET A 90 27.00 -0.33 -10.03
N THR A 91 26.38 -1.45 -10.37
CA THR A 91 26.96 -2.48 -11.25
C THR A 91 26.35 -2.49 -12.65
N ASP A 92 25.50 -1.51 -12.99
CA ASP A 92 24.78 -1.43 -14.28
C ASP A 92 24.00 -2.73 -14.60
N ASN A 93 23.29 -3.27 -13.60
CA ASN A 93 22.48 -4.49 -13.69
C ASN A 93 20.98 -4.14 -13.67
N PRO A 94 20.35 -3.95 -14.84
CA PRO A 94 18.95 -3.53 -14.94
C PRO A 94 17.98 -4.59 -14.42
N GLU A 95 18.25 -5.88 -14.62
CA GLU A 95 17.37 -6.97 -14.17
C GLU A 95 17.26 -7.00 -12.65
N GLN A 96 18.39 -6.96 -11.94
CA GLN A 96 18.42 -6.91 -10.48
C GLN A 96 17.73 -5.65 -9.95
N THR A 97 17.98 -4.51 -10.60
CA THR A 97 17.42 -3.22 -10.21
C THR A 97 15.90 -3.23 -10.32
N ALA A 98 15.36 -3.67 -11.45
CA ALA A 98 13.92 -3.72 -11.69
C ALA A 98 13.20 -4.71 -10.77
N ASP A 99 13.74 -5.92 -10.63
CA ASP A 99 13.15 -6.96 -9.78
C ASP A 99 13.14 -6.54 -8.29
N SER A 100 14.24 -5.99 -7.79
CA SER A 100 14.32 -5.50 -6.41
C SER A 100 13.38 -4.31 -6.16
N ALA A 101 13.24 -3.41 -7.12
CA ALA A 101 12.34 -2.27 -7.01
C ALA A 101 10.86 -2.69 -6.98
N ARG A 102 10.47 -3.72 -7.74
CA ARG A 102 9.12 -4.31 -7.64
C ARG A 102 8.87 -5.00 -6.32
N ARG A 103 9.86 -5.74 -5.79
CA ARG A 103 9.70 -6.38 -4.48
C ARG A 103 9.60 -5.37 -3.35
N LEU A 104 10.32 -4.25 -3.45
CA LEU A 104 10.17 -3.11 -2.54
C LEU A 104 8.74 -2.55 -2.62
N ALA A 105 8.25 -2.27 -3.83
CA ALA A 105 6.91 -1.70 -4.03
C ALA A 105 5.76 -2.67 -3.69
N ASN A 106 5.99 -3.98 -3.74
CA ASN A 106 5.04 -5.00 -3.32
C ASN A 106 5.63 -5.81 -2.17
N HIS A 107 6.05 -5.11 -1.12
CA HIS A 107 6.53 -5.76 0.10
C HIS A 107 5.38 -6.46 0.83
N ARG A 108 5.69 -7.24 1.87
CA ARG A 108 4.64 -7.85 2.69
C ARG A 108 3.90 -6.81 3.53
N ILE A 109 2.60 -6.97 3.72
CA ILE A 109 1.84 -6.29 4.76
C ILE A 109 2.01 -7.06 6.07
N PRO A 110 2.39 -6.39 7.19
CA PRO A 110 2.65 -7.09 8.45
C PRO A 110 1.37 -7.64 9.08
N VAL A 111 1.53 -8.53 10.06
CA VAL A 111 0.42 -9.07 10.85
C VAL A 111 -0.40 -7.94 11.48
N GLY A 112 -1.72 -7.99 11.27
CA GLY A 112 -2.67 -6.96 11.72
C GLY A 112 -2.69 -5.68 10.87
N GLY A 113 -1.95 -5.63 9.75
CA GLY A 113 -1.91 -4.46 8.87
C GLY A 113 -1.00 -3.34 9.39
N LEU A 114 -1.07 -2.17 8.74
CA LEU A 114 -0.20 -1.02 9.04
C LEU A 114 -0.53 -0.34 10.38
N LEU A 115 -1.82 -0.10 10.63
CA LEU A 115 -2.31 0.79 11.70
C LEU A 115 -1.80 0.45 13.11
N PRO A 116 -1.70 -0.83 13.53
CA PRO A 116 -1.20 -1.18 14.85
C PRO A 116 0.23 -0.71 15.12
N TYR A 117 1.02 -0.43 14.07
CA TYR A 117 2.42 -0.04 14.20
C TYR A 117 2.65 1.48 14.15
N LEU A 118 1.59 2.27 13.94
CA LEU A 118 1.70 3.74 13.85
C LEU A 118 1.58 4.42 15.23
N GLY A 119 1.06 3.71 16.23
CA GLY A 119 0.72 4.28 17.54
C GLY A 119 -0.64 4.99 17.54
N LEU A 120 -1.35 4.96 18.68
CA LEU A 120 -2.73 5.46 18.79
C LEU A 120 -2.89 6.95 18.47
N ASP A 121 -1.87 7.76 18.74
CA ASP A 121 -1.88 9.21 18.49
C ASP A 121 -1.84 9.56 17.00
N ASN A 122 -1.44 8.61 16.16
CA ASN A 122 -1.38 8.77 14.71
C ASN A 122 -2.62 8.25 13.97
N ILE A 123 -3.61 7.72 14.70
CA ILE A 123 -4.87 7.24 14.11
C ILE A 123 -5.90 8.37 14.15
N SER A 124 -5.80 9.27 13.17
CA SER A 124 -6.76 10.33 12.86
C SER A 124 -6.80 10.58 11.35
N ASP A 125 -7.85 11.26 10.87
CA ASP A 125 -7.98 11.58 9.44
C ASP A 125 -6.79 12.43 8.95
N GLU A 126 -6.39 13.45 9.71
CA GLU A 126 -5.30 14.36 9.33
C GLU A 126 -3.95 13.65 9.29
N ARG A 127 -3.70 12.77 10.27
CA ARG A 127 -2.44 12.03 10.38
C ARG A 127 -2.35 10.94 9.33
N LEU A 128 -3.44 10.29 8.96
CA LEU A 128 -3.42 9.22 7.98
C LEU A 128 -3.46 9.73 6.53
N ALA A 129 -3.99 10.94 6.29
CA ALA A 129 -4.00 11.56 4.96
C ALA A 129 -2.61 11.72 4.32
N VAL A 130 -1.54 11.79 5.12
CA VAL A 130 -0.17 11.89 4.57
C VAL A 130 0.37 10.56 4.03
N LEU A 131 -0.28 9.43 4.33
CA LEU A 131 0.17 8.11 3.87
C LEU A 131 0.18 8.00 2.36
N ASP A 132 -0.80 8.57 1.65
CA ASP A 132 -0.84 8.55 0.18
C ASP A 132 0.40 9.22 -0.44
N GLY A 133 0.86 10.32 0.18
CA GLY A 133 2.08 11.01 -0.21
C GLY A 133 3.33 10.16 0.01
N PHE A 134 3.45 9.50 1.17
CA PHE A 134 4.57 8.60 1.45
C PHE A 134 4.58 7.37 0.54
N ASN A 135 3.42 6.76 0.34
CA ASN A 135 3.22 5.63 -0.56
C ASN A 135 3.67 5.98 -1.99
N THR A 136 3.23 7.13 -2.50
CA THR A 136 3.66 7.63 -3.82
C THR A 136 5.16 7.89 -3.88
N SER A 137 5.73 8.47 -2.81
CA SER A 137 7.15 8.82 -2.75
C SER A 137 8.07 7.60 -2.70
N VAL A 138 7.63 6.50 -2.09
CA VAL A 138 8.43 5.29 -1.90
C VAL A 138 8.05 4.25 -2.95
N GLU A 139 6.87 3.63 -2.83
CA GLU A 139 6.43 2.52 -3.68
C GLU A 139 6.17 2.99 -5.11
N GLY A 140 5.52 4.15 -5.27
CA GLY A 140 5.26 4.73 -6.59
C GLY A 140 6.54 5.06 -7.36
N ASN A 141 7.56 5.61 -6.69
CA ASN A 141 8.85 5.87 -7.33
C ASN A 141 9.67 4.59 -7.54
N ALA A 142 9.53 3.57 -6.69
CA ALA A 142 10.14 2.27 -6.91
C ALA A 142 9.58 1.57 -8.16
N LEU A 143 8.27 1.67 -8.42
CA LEU A 143 7.69 1.16 -9.68
C LEU A 143 8.20 1.93 -10.92
N LYS A 144 8.34 3.25 -10.82
CA LYS A 144 8.95 4.05 -11.90
C LYS A 144 10.42 3.69 -12.12
N LEU A 145 11.15 3.43 -11.04
CA LEU A 145 12.54 3.00 -11.07
C LEU A 145 12.65 1.65 -11.77
N ALA A 146 11.76 0.71 -11.45
CA ALA A 146 11.70 -0.57 -12.12
C ALA A 146 11.47 -0.43 -13.63
N ALA A 147 10.48 0.38 -14.03
CA ALA A 147 10.19 0.62 -15.44
C ALA A 147 11.36 1.27 -16.19
N ALA A 148 12.08 2.20 -15.56
CA ALA A 148 13.26 2.82 -16.15
C ALA A 148 14.40 1.82 -16.34
N ALA A 149 14.67 0.98 -15.34
CA ALA A 149 15.69 -0.07 -15.43
C ALA A 149 15.37 -1.09 -16.53
N GLU A 150 14.11 -1.52 -16.68
CA GLU A 150 13.71 -2.43 -17.77
C GLU A 150 13.83 -1.82 -19.17
N ALA A 151 13.66 -0.50 -19.28
CA ALA A 151 13.91 0.22 -20.52
C ALA A 151 15.41 0.42 -20.81
N GLY A 152 16.31 -0.04 -19.92
CA GLY A 152 17.75 0.21 -19.99
C GLY A 152 18.15 1.64 -19.62
N ASP A 153 17.23 2.46 -19.09
CA ASP A 153 17.48 3.84 -18.67
C ASP A 153 17.93 3.88 -17.20
N MET A 154 19.16 3.40 -16.97
CA MET A 154 19.76 3.33 -15.64
C MET A 154 20.05 4.71 -15.05
N ALA A 155 20.18 5.75 -15.87
CA ALA A 155 20.32 7.13 -15.40
C ALA A 155 19.02 7.63 -14.75
N THR A 156 17.87 7.42 -15.39
CA THR A 156 16.57 7.72 -14.79
C THR A 156 16.32 6.86 -13.55
N ALA A 157 16.64 5.56 -13.60
CA ALA A 157 16.52 4.69 -12.43
C ALA A 157 17.33 5.21 -11.23
N ALA A 158 18.58 5.61 -11.44
CA ALA A 158 19.43 6.21 -10.40
C ALA A 158 18.85 7.51 -9.84
N SER A 159 18.25 8.36 -10.68
CA SER A 159 17.66 9.64 -10.23
C SER A 159 16.50 9.47 -9.24
N LEU A 160 15.81 8.32 -9.27
CA LEU A 160 14.65 8.02 -8.43
C LEU A 160 15.03 7.52 -7.03
N VAL A 161 16.30 7.15 -6.80
CA VAL A 161 16.80 6.74 -5.47
C VAL A 161 16.62 7.85 -4.43
N GLY A 162 16.90 9.11 -4.79
CA GLY A 162 16.80 10.25 -3.88
C GLY A 162 15.38 10.47 -3.33
N PRO A 163 14.36 10.56 -4.20
CA PRO A 163 12.95 10.60 -3.80
C PRO A 163 12.51 9.43 -2.92
N ILE A 164 12.90 8.19 -3.26
CA ILE A 164 12.58 7.01 -2.44
C ILE A 164 13.19 7.15 -1.05
N SER A 165 14.49 7.44 -0.97
CA SER A 165 15.20 7.61 0.31
C SER A 165 14.59 8.72 1.17
N SER A 166 14.22 9.84 0.57
CA SER A 166 13.56 10.96 1.26
C SER A 166 12.19 10.54 1.81
N GLY A 167 11.41 9.79 1.03
CA GLY A 167 10.12 9.23 1.45
C GLY A 167 10.24 8.28 2.64
N CYS A 168 11.24 7.38 2.62
CA CYS A 168 11.52 6.47 3.75
C CYS A 168 11.76 7.24 5.05
N VAL A 169 12.61 8.28 5.01
CA VAL A 169 12.93 9.10 6.19
C VAL A 169 11.73 9.92 6.65
N ALA A 170 10.96 10.50 5.72
CA ALA A 170 9.79 11.30 6.04
C ALA A 170 8.70 10.47 6.75
N CYS A 171 8.38 9.28 6.23
CA CYS A 171 7.44 8.37 6.86
C CYS A 171 7.91 7.97 8.27
N HIS A 172 9.20 7.64 8.42
CA HIS A 172 9.77 7.33 9.73
C HIS A 172 9.68 8.52 10.71
N GLY A 173 9.93 9.74 10.25
CA GLY A 173 9.85 10.94 11.08
C GLY A 173 8.46 11.21 11.66
N VAL A 174 7.40 10.75 10.97
CA VAL A 174 6.01 10.90 11.43
C VAL A 174 5.54 9.73 12.28
N PHE A 175 5.80 8.50 11.82
CA PHE A 175 5.12 7.32 12.37
C PHE A 175 6.01 6.40 13.20
N ARG A 176 7.35 6.51 13.10
CA ARG A 176 8.24 5.58 13.81
C ARG A 176 8.35 5.98 15.28
N THR A 177 7.65 5.23 16.12
CA THR A 177 7.76 5.32 17.59
C THR A 177 8.77 4.30 18.11
N GLN A 178 8.33 3.06 18.38
CA GLN A 178 9.19 1.91 18.73
C GLN A 178 9.49 1.05 17.49
N PRO A 179 10.64 0.35 17.43
CA PRO A 179 11.02 -0.40 16.23
C PRO A 179 10.09 -1.59 15.92
N GLY A 180 9.04 -1.37 15.14
CA GLY A 180 8.30 -2.39 14.38
C GLY A 180 7.67 -3.54 15.18
N VAL A 181 7.45 -3.35 16.48
CA VAL A 181 6.65 -4.22 17.36
C VAL A 181 5.45 -3.38 17.81
N SER A 182 4.26 -3.96 17.71
CA SER A 182 3.02 -3.29 18.12
C SER A 182 2.56 -3.83 19.47
N ASP A 183 2.28 -2.92 20.40
CA ASP A 183 1.55 -3.19 21.63
C ASP A 183 0.03 -3.04 21.45
N LEU A 184 -0.45 -2.82 20.21
CA LEU A 184 -1.85 -2.62 19.84
C LEU A 184 -2.48 -3.83 19.13
N LEU A 185 -1.75 -4.94 19.05
CA LEU A 185 -2.26 -6.24 18.63
C LEU A 185 -2.71 -7.08 19.85
N ARG A 186 -3.67 -7.98 19.65
CA ARG A 186 -4.16 -8.94 20.66
C ARG A 186 -3.28 -10.19 20.76
#